data_AF-A0A6J5X326-F1
#
_entry.id   AF-A0A6J5X326-F1
#
_cell.length_a   1.000
_cell.length_b   1.000
_cell.length_c   1.000
_cell.angle_alpha   90.00
_cell.angle_beta   90.00
_cell.angle_gamma   90.00
#
_symmetry.space_group_name_H-M   'P 1'
#
loop_
_entity.id
_entity.type
_entity.pdbx_description
1 polymer ?
#
loop_
_entity_poly.entity_id
_entity_poly.type
_entity_poly.pdbx_seq_one_letter_code
_entity_poly.pdbx_strand_id
1 'polypeptide(L)'
;MRRLVPYQYDDPEEFASFMRDPHQYFLSSLPSLFEPTKYMAVIDIISAHSPGEEYIGERKDLLSTWSVDNVIVEAFYRFSMEMKRIEKEIERRNGDPNLRNRCGAGVSPYAYLRGWGYM
;
A
#
# COMPACT_ATOMS: atom_id res chain seq x y z
N MET A 1 20.44 -5.19 5.93
CA MET A 1 21.17 -4.59 7.06
C MET A 1 22.64 -4.95 6.91
N ARG A 2 23.54 -4.01 7.17
CA ARG A 2 25.00 -4.17 7.04
C ARG A 2 25.71 -4.40 8.39
N ARG A 3 25.02 -4.19 9.51
CA ARG A 3 25.51 -4.42 10.88
C ARG A 3 24.47 -5.19 11.68
N LEU A 4 24.93 -5.94 12.67
CA LEU A 4 24.07 -6.58 13.67
C LEU A 4 23.74 -5.58 14.79
N VAL A 5 22.90 -6.00 15.72
CA VAL A 5 22.71 -5.24 16.97
C VAL A 5 23.94 -5.49 17.85
N PRO A 6 24.67 -4.46 18.28
CA PRO A 6 25.90 -4.64 19.02
C PRO A 6 25.61 -5.13 20.43
N TYR A 7 26.44 -6.04 20.93
CA TYR A 7 26.33 -6.57 22.29
C TYR A 7 27.54 -6.18 23.12
N GLN A 8 27.29 -5.67 24.32
CA GLN A 8 28.32 -5.03 25.17
C GLN A 8 29.52 -5.91 25.54
N TYR A 9 29.36 -7.24 25.53
CA TYR A 9 30.44 -8.18 25.89
C TYR A 9 31.21 -8.72 24.68
N ASP A 10 30.56 -8.79 23.52
CA ASP A 10 31.16 -9.33 22.30
C ASP A 10 31.80 -8.20 21.47
N ASP A 11 31.16 -7.03 21.41
CA ASP A 11 31.54 -5.87 20.59
C ASP A 11 31.49 -4.55 21.40
N PRO A 12 32.32 -4.38 22.44
CA PRO A 12 32.25 -3.22 23.35
C PRO A 12 32.45 -1.87 22.63
N GLU A 13 33.26 -1.83 21.56
CA GLU A 13 33.49 -0.61 20.79
C GLU A 13 32.28 -0.21 19.92
N GLU A 14 31.65 -1.18 19.23
CA GLU A 14 30.42 -0.90 18.48
C GLU A 14 29.29 -0.53 19.43
N PHE A 15 29.20 -1.19 20.59
CA PHE A 15 28.22 -0.87 21.61
C PHE A 15 28.41 0.57 22.14
N ALA A 16 29.65 1.00 22.39
CA ALA A 16 29.94 2.38 22.77
C ALA A 16 29.57 3.39 21.67
N SER A 17 29.84 3.06 20.39
CA SER A 17 29.44 3.89 19.26
C SER A 17 27.93 4.03 19.13
N PHE A 18 27.19 2.93 19.29
CA PHE A 18 25.73 2.90 19.33
C PHE A 18 25.18 3.74 20.50
N MET A 19 25.73 3.59 21.71
CA MET A 19 25.28 4.35 22.88
C MET A 19 25.56 5.86 22.76
N ARG A 20 26.65 6.24 22.08
CA ARG A 20 27.00 7.65 21.84
C ARG A 20 26.07 8.31 20.81
N ASP A 21 25.79 7.62 19.71
CA ASP A 21 24.91 8.12 18.64
C ASP A 21 24.12 6.97 17.98
N PRO A 22 22.94 6.63 18.52
CA PRO A 22 22.11 5.55 17.98
C PRO A 22 21.62 5.83 16.55
N HIS A 23 21.44 7.10 16.20
CA HIS A 23 20.91 7.50 14.89
C HIS A 23 21.97 7.26 13.82
N GLN A 24 23.21 7.73 14.05
CA GLN A 24 24.32 7.49 13.14
C GLN A 24 24.64 5.99 13.03
N TYR A 25 24.58 5.25 14.14
CA TYR A 25 24.77 3.80 14.12
C TYR A 25 23.67 3.12 13.27
N PHE A 26 22.40 3.49 13.46
CA PHE A 26 21.30 2.98 12.64
C PHE A 26 21.50 3.28 11.15
N LEU A 27 21.82 4.52 10.77
CA LEU A 27 22.08 4.88 9.36
C LEU A 27 23.24 4.06 8.76
N SER A 28 24.30 3.82 9.55
CA SER A 28 25.42 2.98 9.11
C SER A 28 25.05 1.51 8.93
N SER A 29 24.02 1.03 9.65
CA SER A 29 23.48 -0.33 9.55
C SER A 29 22.53 -0.52 8.35
N LEU A 30 21.96 0.56 7.80
CA LEU A 30 21.16 0.53 6.58
C LEU A 30 22.04 0.29 5.34
N PRO A 31 21.48 -0.20 4.20
CA PRO A 31 22.20 -0.33 2.93
C PRO A 31 22.85 0.98 2.45
N SER A 32 23.78 0.87 1.49
CA SER A 32 24.38 2.06 0.86
C SER A 32 23.32 2.85 0.09
N LEU A 33 23.42 4.18 -0.01
CA LEU A 33 22.39 5.05 -0.61
C LEU A 33 21.87 4.58 -1.99
N PHE A 34 22.74 3.95 -2.78
CA PHE A 34 22.40 3.46 -4.12
C PHE A 34 21.36 2.32 -4.10
N GLU A 35 21.40 1.43 -3.10
CA GLU A 35 20.50 0.28 -3.03
C GLU A 35 19.05 0.69 -2.68
N PRO A 36 18.78 1.52 -1.65
CA PRO A 36 17.46 2.07 -1.40
C PRO A 36 16.95 2.91 -2.57
N THR A 37 17.82 3.63 -3.28
CA THR A 37 17.41 4.41 -4.46
C THR A 37 16.82 3.52 -5.55
N LYS A 38 17.49 2.41 -5.87
CA LYS A 38 16.94 1.42 -6.82
C LYS A 38 15.64 0.81 -6.31
N TYR A 39 15.60 0.46 -5.02
CA TYR A 39 14.40 -0.10 -4.40
C TYR A 39 13.22 0.88 -4.49
N MET A 40 13.43 2.15 -4.17
CA MET A 40 12.41 3.20 -4.28
C MET A 40 11.91 3.34 -5.71
N ALA A 41 12.80 3.36 -6.71
CA ALA A 41 12.39 3.43 -8.11
C ALA A 41 11.53 2.22 -8.55
N VAL A 42 11.88 1.01 -8.10
CA VAL A 42 11.08 -0.18 -8.39
C VAL A 42 9.72 -0.12 -7.70
N ILE A 43 9.69 0.23 -6.41
CA ILE A 43 8.44 0.36 -5.64
C ILE A 43 7.52 1.40 -6.27
N ASP A 44 8.04 2.54 -6.69
CA ASP A 44 7.26 3.60 -7.34
C ASP A 44 6.59 3.08 -8.63
N ILE A 45 7.36 2.38 -9.48
CA ILE A 45 6.84 1.81 -10.73
C ILE A 45 5.77 0.75 -10.48
N ILE A 46 6.00 -0.21 -9.57
CA ILE A 46 5.06 -1.33 -9.36
C ILE A 46 3.86 -0.98 -8.47
N SER A 47 3.91 0.16 -7.79
CA SER A 47 2.80 0.67 -6.99
C SER A 47 1.90 1.63 -7.77
N ALA A 48 2.30 2.00 -9.00
CA ALA A 48 1.53 2.86 -9.87
C ALA A 48 0.43 2.07 -10.60
N HIS A 49 -0.73 2.70 -10.76
CA HIS A 49 -1.81 2.17 -11.57
C HIS A 49 -1.63 2.59 -13.04
N SER A 50 -1.86 1.67 -13.97
CA SER A 50 -1.80 1.97 -15.40
C SER A 50 -2.97 2.86 -15.82
N PRO A 51 -2.80 3.83 -16.73
CA PRO A 51 -3.93 4.54 -17.34
C PRO A 51 -4.90 3.60 -18.09
N GLY A 52 -4.40 2.44 -18.50
CA GLY A 52 -5.17 1.40 -19.17
C GLY A 52 -5.87 0.41 -18.24
N GLU A 53 -5.66 0.50 -16.92
CA GLU A 53 -6.18 -0.46 -15.93
C GLU A 53 -7.71 -0.65 -16.03
N GLU A 54 -8.18 -1.85 -15.74
CA GLU A 54 -9.59 -2.18 -15.53
C GLU A 54 -9.76 -2.75 -14.13
N TYR A 55 -10.57 -2.09 -13.30
CA TYR A 55 -10.73 -2.45 -11.90
C TYR A 55 -11.86 -3.46 -11.69
N ILE A 56 -11.84 -4.11 -10.52
CA ILE A 56 -12.89 -5.03 -10.11
C ILE A 56 -14.26 -4.33 -10.11
N GLY A 57 -15.23 -4.93 -10.81
CA GLY A 57 -16.57 -4.35 -10.95
C GLY A 57 -16.68 -3.27 -12.02
N GLU A 58 -15.63 -3.05 -12.81
CA GLU A 58 -15.64 -2.15 -13.96
C GLU A 58 -15.33 -2.90 -15.24
N ARG A 59 -15.87 -2.42 -16.36
CA ARG A 59 -15.48 -2.85 -17.70
C ARG A 59 -15.78 -1.80 -18.74
N LYS A 60 -14.86 -1.64 -19.68
CA LYS A 60 -14.94 -0.62 -20.74
C LYS A 60 -15.86 -1.04 -21.90
N ASP A 61 -16.09 -2.34 -22.08
CA ASP A 61 -16.80 -2.93 -23.23
C ASP A 61 -18.18 -3.53 -22.88
N LEU A 62 -18.78 -3.10 -21.76
CA LEU A 62 -20.04 -3.63 -21.20
C LEU A 62 -21.22 -3.65 -22.18
N LEU A 63 -21.20 -2.82 -23.23
CA LEU A 63 -22.32 -2.59 -24.13
C LEU A 63 -22.17 -3.18 -25.53
N SER A 64 -21.03 -3.80 -25.91
CA SER A 64 -20.86 -4.20 -27.32
C SER A 64 -20.36 -5.61 -27.61
N THR A 65 -19.68 -6.33 -26.71
CA THR A 65 -19.03 -7.61 -27.12
C THR A 65 -18.86 -8.68 -26.05
N TRP A 66 -18.95 -8.37 -24.75
CA TRP A 66 -18.55 -9.35 -23.73
C TRP A 66 -19.56 -10.47 -23.49
N SER A 67 -20.86 -10.16 -23.43
CA SER A 67 -21.92 -11.15 -23.32
C SER A 67 -23.23 -10.62 -23.90
N VAL A 68 -23.93 -11.45 -24.68
CA VAL A 68 -25.28 -11.19 -25.17
C VAL A 68 -26.36 -11.71 -24.22
N ASP A 69 -25.96 -12.43 -23.16
CA ASP A 69 -26.88 -12.95 -22.15
C ASP A 69 -27.22 -11.85 -21.13
N ASN A 70 -28.46 -11.40 -21.19
CA ASN A 70 -29.00 -10.38 -20.29
C ASN A 70 -28.88 -10.76 -18.81
N VAL A 71 -28.95 -12.05 -18.46
CA VAL A 71 -28.82 -12.51 -17.06
C VAL A 71 -27.40 -12.27 -16.54
N ILE A 72 -26.39 -12.55 -17.36
CA ILE A 72 -24.98 -12.33 -17.01
C ILE A 72 -24.69 -10.84 -16.88
N VAL A 73 -25.20 -10.04 -17.82
CA VAL A 73 -25.04 -8.58 -17.81
C VAL A 73 -25.69 -7.97 -16.56
N GLU A 74 -26.92 -8.36 -16.23
CA GLU A 74 -27.61 -7.88 -15.03
C GLU A 74 -26.88 -8.30 -13.75
N ALA A 75 -26.41 -9.55 -13.65
CA ALA A 75 -25.65 -10.02 -12.51
C ALA A 75 -24.34 -9.21 -12.32
N PHE A 76 -23.65 -8.88 -13.41
CA PHE A 76 -22.47 -8.01 -13.34
C PHE A 76 -22.81 -6.62 -12.85
N TYR A 77 -23.90 -6.00 -13.33
CA TYR A 77 -24.34 -4.69 -12.83
C TYR A 77 -24.61 -4.70 -11.32
N ARG A 78 -25.27 -5.75 -10.81
CA ARG A 78 -25.50 -5.91 -9.36
C ARG A 78 -24.18 -6.02 -8.59
N PHE A 79 -23.22 -6.77 -9.12
CA PHE A 79 -21.88 -6.88 -8.55
C PHE A 79 -21.15 -5.53 -8.52
N SER A 80 -21.13 -4.78 -9.63
CA SER A 80 -20.53 -3.45 -9.71
C SER A 80 -21.15 -2.47 -8.70
N MET A 81 -22.46 -2.54 -8.49
CA MET A 81 -23.16 -1.71 -7.50
C MET A 81 -22.76 -2.07 -6.07
N GLU A 82 -22.58 -3.35 -5.76
CA GLU A 82 -22.12 -3.79 -4.45
C GLU A 82 -20.67 -3.39 -4.18
N MET A 83 -19.79 -3.44 -5.19
CA MET A 83 -18.42 -2.93 -5.08
C MET A 83 -18.39 -1.44 -4.70
N LYS A 84 -19.21 -0.61 -5.35
CA LYS A 84 -19.36 0.81 -4.98
C LYS A 84 -19.90 1.01 -3.56
N ARG A 85 -20.75 0.11 -3.07
CA ARG A 85 -21.25 0.15 -1.69
C ARG A 85 -20.13 -0.14 -0.70
N ILE A 86 -19.28 -1.13 -0.99
CA ILE A 86 -18.10 -1.48 -0.17
C ILE A 86 -17.12 -0.31 -0.11
N GLU A 87 -16.85 0.36 -1.23
CA GLU A 87 -15.97 1.55 -1.25
C GLU A 87 -16.46 2.66 -0.32
N LYS A 88 -17.76 2.97 -0.34
CA LYS A 88 -18.37 3.94 0.56
C LYS A 88 -18.28 3.52 2.03
N GLU A 89 -18.42 2.23 2.32
CA GLU A 89 -18.26 1.72 3.68
C GLU A 89 -16.80 1.82 4.15
N ILE A 90 -15.82 1.59 3.27
CA ILE A 90 -14.39 1.80 3.55
C ILE A 90 -14.12 3.27 3.88
N GLU A 91 -14.64 4.21 3.09
CA GLU A 91 -14.53 5.64 3.35
C GLU A 91 -15.17 6.04 4.67
N ARG A 92 -16.40 5.58 4.94
CA ARG A 92 -17.11 5.82 6.19
C ARG A 92 -16.30 5.33 7.40
N ARG A 93 -15.72 4.14 7.31
CA ARG A 93 -14.87 3.58 8.38
C ARG A 93 -13.56 4.34 8.55
N ASN A 94 -12.98 4.85 7.47
CA ASN A 94 -11.79 5.71 7.54
C ASN A 94 -12.06 7.04 8.23
N GLY A 95 -13.29 7.56 8.13
CA GLY A 95 -13.72 8.77 8.83
C GLY A 95 -14.15 8.57 10.28
N ASP A 96 -14.27 7.34 10.77
CA ASP A 96 -14.73 7.05 12.13
C ASP A 96 -13.57 7.11 13.14
N PRO A 97 -13.52 8.09 14.06
CA PRO A 97 -12.43 8.24 15.01
C PRO A 97 -12.35 7.10 16.04
N ASN A 98 -13.42 6.31 16.20
CA ASN A 98 -13.41 5.15 17.08
C ASN A 98 -12.61 3.98 16.48
N LEU A 99 -12.42 3.97 15.15
CA LEU A 99 -11.66 2.94 14.44
C LEU A 99 -10.19 3.34 14.32
N ARG A 100 -9.47 3.26 15.44
CA ARG A 100 -8.08 3.75 15.60
C ARG A 100 -7.04 3.13 14.68
N ASN A 101 -7.31 1.94 14.13
CA ASN A 101 -6.40 1.22 13.25
C ASN A 101 -6.63 1.53 11.75
N ARG A 102 -7.45 2.54 11.44
CA ARG A 102 -7.73 2.98 10.06
C ARG A 102 -6.82 4.11 9.60
N CYS A 103 -6.35 4.94 10.54
CA CYS A 103 -5.52 6.11 10.30
C CYS A 103 -4.38 6.15 11.33
N GLY A 104 -3.13 6.04 10.87
CA GLY A 104 -1.94 6.14 11.72
C GLY A 104 -1.37 7.55 11.75
N ALA A 105 -0.53 7.86 12.74
CA ALA A 105 0.18 9.14 12.77
C ALA A 105 1.08 9.28 11.53
N GLY A 106 0.80 10.27 10.68
CA GLY A 106 1.54 10.48 9.43
C GLY A 106 1.25 9.43 8.33
N VAL A 107 0.23 8.59 8.51
CA VAL A 107 -0.16 7.55 7.54
C VAL A 107 -1.54 7.87 6.98
N SER A 108 -1.67 7.79 5.66
CA SER A 108 -2.96 7.95 4.96
C SER A 108 -3.99 6.92 5.44
N PRO A 109 -5.30 7.23 5.41
CA PRO A 109 -6.32 6.25 5.74
C PRO A 109 -6.21 4.97 4.89
N TYR A 110 -6.56 3.83 5.49
CA TYR A 110 -6.48 2.54 4.79
C TYR A 110 -7.41 2.48 3.57
N ALA A 111 -6.83 2.42 2.37
CA ALA A 111 -7.56 2.43 1.10
C ALA A 111 -7.20 1.28 0.13
N TYR A 112 -6.32 0.34 0.51
CA TYR A 112 -5.84 -0.70 -0.42
C TYR A 112 -6.90 -1.67 -0.94
N LEU A 113 -8.06 -1.78 -0.28
CA LEU A 113 -9.19 -2.61 -0.70
C LEU A 113 -10.36 -1.80 -1.26
N ARG A 114 -10.16 -0.49 -1.47
CA ARG A 114 -11.10 0.36 -2.20
C ARG A 114 -10.81 0.20 -3.69
N GLY A 115 -11.84 0.12 -4.54
CA GLY A 115 -11.63 0.25 -5.98
C GLY A 115 -11.14 1.66 -6.32
N TRP A 116 -10.37 1.76 -7.40
CA TRP A 116 -9.67 3.00 -7.80
C TRP A 116 -10.24 3.64 -9.07
N GLY A 117 -11.25 3.06 -9.70
CA GLY A 117 -11.73 3.50 -11.02
C GLY A 117 -12.60 4.76 -11.07
N TYR A 118 -12.71 5.50 -9.95
CA TYR A 118 -13.46 6.77 -9.87
C TYR A 118 -12.61 7.96 -9.40
N MET A 119 -11.28 7.88 -9.49
CA MET A 119 -10.37 8.97 -9.15
C MET A 119 -9.80 9.65 -10.39
#